data_AF-A0A7V7FN64-F1
#
_entry.id   AF-A0A7V7FN64-F1
#
_cell.length_a   1.000
_cell.length_b   1.000
_cell.length_c   1.000
_cell.angle_alpha   90.00
_cell.angle_beta   90.00
_cell.angle_gamma   90.00
#
_symmetry.space_group_name_H-M   'P 1'
#
loop_
_entity.id
_entity.type
_entity.pdbx_description
1 polymer ?
#
loop_
_entity_poly.entity_id
_entity_poly.type
_entity_poly.pdbx_seq_one_letter_code
_entity_poly.pdbx_strand_id
1 'polypeptide(L)' 'MSSVTSVDPPSDYSRRIKNVRSTRGLTQARFAELIGVPFASVNRWENGQSRPNNLVHPGGIPDPIRSLFPLSR' A
#
# COMPACT_ATOMS: atom_id res chain seq x y z
N MET A 1 6.35 26.41 14.94
CA MET A 1 5.37 26.25 13.84
C MET A 1 5.32 24.78 13.47
N SER A 2 4.45 24.03 14.14
CA SER A 2 4.31 22.58 13.92
C SER A 2 3.11 22.35 13.02
N SER A 3 3.33 22.29 11.72
CA SER A 3 2.31 21.87 10.78
C SER A 3 2.31 20.35 10.70
N VAL A 4 1.20 19.77 11.14
CA VAL A 4 0.86 18.35 11.04
C VAL A 4 1.14 17.85 9.60
N THR A 5 2.08 16.93 9.44
CA THR A 5 2.36 16.26 8.17
C THR A 5 1.22 15.28 7.88
N SER A 6 0.35 15.62 6.93
CA SER A 6 -0.78 14.75 6.52
C SER A 6 -0.25 13.39 6.05
N VAL A 7 -0.82 12.31 6.58
CA VAL A 7 -0.46 10.89 6.33
C VAL A 7 -0.92 10.38 4.95
N ASP A 8 -0.98 11.25 3.95
CA ASP A 8 -1.43 10.89 2.60
C ASP A 8 -0.34 10.12 1.85
N PRO A 9 -0.66 8.98 1.21
CA PRO A 9 0.30 8.30 0.36
C PRO A 9 0.70 9.21 -0.82
N PRO A 10 1.99 9.16 -1.23
CA PRO A 10 2.49 9.97 -2.35
C PRO A 10 1.71 9.67 -3.63
N SER A 11 1.60 10.66 -4.53
CA SER A 11 0.81 10.58 -5.77
C SER A 11 1.16 9.37 -6.66
N ASP A 12 2.40 8.86 -6.60
CA ASP A 12 2.87 7.70 -7.36
C ASP A 12 2.65 6.33 -6.66
N TYR A 13 1.82 6.25 -5.62
CA TYR A 13 1.58 5.02 -4.85
C TYR A 13 1.24 3.81 -5.73
N SER A 14 0.40 3.99 -6.76
CA SER A 14 -0.03 2.94 -7.68
C SER A 14 1.17 2.27 -8.38
N ARG A 15 2.12 3.09 -8.86
CA ARG A 15 3.34 2.62 -9.53
C ARG A 15 4.24 1.88 -8.54
N ARG A 16 4.38 2.40 -7.32
CA ARG A 16 5.22 1.77 -6.28
C ARG A 16 4.71 0.40 -5.88
N ILE A 17 3.40 0.26 -5.65
CA ILE A 17 2.76 -1.02 -5.33
C ILE A 17 3.00 -2.03 -6.47
N LYS A 18 2.71 -1.62 -7.71
CA LYS A 18 2.90 -2.47 -8.89
C LYS A 18 4.35 -2.90 -9.06
N ASN A 19 5.31 -2.01 -8.83
CA ASN A 19 6.73 -2.31 -8.93
C ASN A 19 7.15 -3.35 -7.90
N VAL A 20 6.82 -3.16 -6.63
CA VAL A 20 7.18 -4.10 -5.55
C VAL A 20 6.57 -5.48 -5.79
N ARG A 21 5.31 -5.53 -6.24
CA ARG A 21 4.66 -6.79 -6.59
C ARG A 21 5.39 -7.48 -7.75
N SER A 22 5.68 -6.72 -8.81
CA SER A 22 6.24 -7.27 -10.06
C SER A 22 7.70 -7.70 -9.91
N THR A 23 8.52 -6.97 -9.14
CA THR A 23 9.91 -7.37 -8.86
C THR A 23 10.02 -8.67 -8.06
N ARG A 24 8.94 -9.04 -7.36
CA ARG A 24 8.82 -10.32 -6.64
C ARG A 24 8.13 -11.41 -7.45
N GLY A 25 7.77 -11.16 -8.71
CA GLY A 25 7.07 -12.12 -9.57
C GLY A 25 5.67 -12.50 -9.08
N LEU A 26 5.03 -11.65 -8.27
CA LEU A 26 3.76 -11.97 -7.64
C LEU A 26 2.57 -11.54 -8.51
N THR A 27 1.54 -12.38 -8.52
CA THR A 27 0.21 -11.96 -8.98
C THR A 27 -0.40 -10.98 -7.99
N GLN A 28 -1.36 -10.17 -8.43
CA GLN A 28 -2.09 -9.26 -7.53
C GLN A 28 -2.81 -10.02 -6.41
N ALA A 29 -3.37 -11.20 -6.71
CA ALA A 29 -4.01 -12.07 -5.72
C ALA A 29 -3.02 -12.56 -4.67
N ARG A 30 -1.85 -13.09 -5.10
CA ARG A 30 -0.83 -13.56 -4.16
C ARG A 30 -0.27 -12.44 -3.30
N PHE A 31 -0.08 -11.26 -3.90
CA PHE A 31 0.34 -10.07 -3.16
C PHE A 31 -0.70 -9.63 -2.12
N ALA A 32 -2.00 -9.66 -2.48
CA ALA A 32 -3.10 -9.32 -1.59
C ALA A 32 -3.18 -10.28 -0.38
N GLU A 33 -3.05 -11.58 -0.61
CA GLU A 33 -2.96 -12.60 0.45
C GLU A 33 -1.81 -12.32 1.42
N LEU A 34 -0.62 -12.03 0.89
CA LEU A 34 0.59 -11.80 1.69
C LEU A 34 0.49 -10.56 2.58
N ILE A 35 -0.25 -9.54 2.15
CA ILE A 35 -0.40 -8.29 2.89
C ILE A 35 -1.74 -8.18 3.63
N GLY A 36 -2.55 -9.25 3.63
CA GLY A 36 -3.79 -9.36 4.41
C GLY A 36 -4.94 -8.48 3.92
N VAL A 37 -5.06 -8.27 2.60
CA VAL A 37 -6.09 -7.41 2.01
C VAL A 37 -6.86 -8.14 0.90
N PRO A 38 -8.10 -7.75 0.60
CA PRO A 38 -8.80 -8.27 -0.56
C PRO A 38 -8.05 -7.96 -1.87
N PHE A 39 -8.10 -8.89 -2.82
CA PHE A 39 -7.59 -8.68 -4.19
C PHE A 39 -8.08 -7.36 -4.81
N ALA A 40 -9.37 -7.05 -4.60
CA ALA A 40 -9.99 -5.82 -5.10
C ALA A 40 -9.28 -4.55 -4.59
N SER A 41 -8.71 -4.57 -3.39
CA SER A 41 -7.94 -3.45 -2.84
C SER A 41 -6.64 -3.24 -3.62
N VAL A 42 -5.86 -4.30 -3.85
CA VAL A 42 -4.63 -4.23 -4.67
C VAL A 42 -4.94 -3.78 -6.09
N ASN A 43 -5.99 -4.33 -6.71
CA ASN A 43 -6.42 -3.94 -8.05
C ASN A 43 -6.77 -2.43 -8.12
N ARG A 44 -7.56 -1.93 -7.18
CA ARG A 44 -7.91 -0.49 -7.12
C ARG A 44 -6.70 0.39 -6.87
N TRP A 45 -5.76 -0.03 -6.03
CA TRP A 45 -4.56 0.76 -5.75
C TRP A 45 -3.62 0.83 -6.95
N GLU A 46 -3.35 -0.29 -7.60
CA GLU A 46 -2.47 -0.31 -8.78
C GLU A 46 -3.06 0.45 -9.98
N ASN A 47 -4.38 0.59 -10.03
CA ASN A 47 -5.09 1.37 -11.05
C ASN A 47 -5.43 2.81 -10.60
N GLY A 48 -4.98 3.24 -9.42
CA GLY A 48 -5.21 4.60 -8.93
C GLY A 48 -6.66 4.92 -8.54
N GLN A 49 -7.53 3.91 -8.44
CA GLN A 49 -8.96 4.08 -8.15
C GLN A 49 -9.26 4.33 -6.68
N SER A 50 -8.38 3.89 -5.79
CA SER A 50 -8.42 4.23 -4.37
C SER A 50 -7.01 4.34 -3.82
N ARG A 51 -6.86 5.09 -2.74
CA ARG A 51 -5.60 5.13 -1.98
C ARG A 51 -5.61 4.02 -0.92
N PRO A 52 -4.45 3.44 -0.57
CA PRO A 52 -4.33 2.65 0.65
C PRO A 52 -4.53 3.60 1.83
N ASN A 53 -5.78 3.75 2.27
CA ASN A 53 -6.09 4.42 3.52
C ASN A 53 -5.72 3.45 4.65
N ASN A 54 -5.19 3.98 5.75
CA ASN A 54 -4.67 3.25 6.91
C ASN A 54 -5.45 1.94 7.15
N LEU A 55 -4.89 0.82 6.69
CA LEU A 55 -5.56 -0.47 6.64
C LEU A 55 -5.65 -1.03 8.06
N VAL A 56 -6.72 -0.67 8.77
CA VAL A 56 -7.01 -1.25 10.08
C VAL A 56 -7.60 -2.64 9.84
N HIS A 57 -6.74 -3.66 9.91
CA HIS A 57 -7.17 -5.05 10.14
C HIS A 57 -7.36 -5.25 11.65
N PRO A 58 -8.30 -6.11 12.12
CA PRO A 58 -8.46 -6.43 13.55
C PRO A 58 -7.25 -7.13 14.22
N GLY A 59 -6.13 -7.29 13.50
CA GLY A 59 -4.85 -7.81 13.99
C GLY A 59 -3.63 -6.89 13.77
N GLY A 60 -3.82 -5.63 13.36
CA GLY A 60 -2.73 -4.71 13.04
C GLY A 60 -2.14 -4.89 11.63
N ILE A 61 -1.50 -3.86 11.08
CA ILE A 61 -0.81 -3.91 9.79
C ILE A 61 0.46 -4.76 9.95
N PRO A 62 0.64 -5.88 9.24
CA PRO A 62 1.97 -6.47 9.15
C PRO A 62 2.91 -5.46 8.49
N ASP A 63 4.05 -5.20 9.15
CA ASP A 63 5.06 -4.20 8.80
C ASP A 63 5.55 -4.11 7.33
N PRO A 64 5.40 -5.08 6.40
CA PRO A 64 5.74 -4.87 4.99
C PRO A 64 5.10 -3.65 4.31
N ILE A 65 3.82 -3.31 4.53
CA ILE A 65 3.20 -2.20 3.78
C ILE A 65 3.74 -0.84 4.22
N ARG A 66 4.02 -0.64 5.52
CA ARG A 66 4.62 0.61 6.02
C ARG A 66 5.93 0.94 5.33
N SER A 67 6.75 -0.06 5.04
CA SER A 67 8.02 0.12 4.32
C SER A 67 7.86 0.53 2.85
N LEU A 68 6.70 0.27 2.22
CA LEU A 68 6.40 0.68 0.84
C LEU A 68 6.05 2.17 0.73
N PHE A 69 5.66 2.76 1.86
CA PHE A 69 5.39 4.17 2.02
C PHE A 69 6.35 4.73 3.08
N PRO A 70 7.66 4.87 2.76
CA PRO A 70 8.59 5.44 3.71
C PRO A 70 8.05 6.80 4.13
N LEU A 71 7.84 6.96 5.44
CA LEU A 71 7.60 8.26 6.05
C LEU A 71 8.77 9.13 5.62
N SER A 72 8.52 10.16 4.80
CA SER A 72 9.53 11.16 4.49
C SER A 72 10.08 11.68 5.82
N ARG A 73 11.40 11.61 6.01
CA ARG A 73 12.10 12.32 7.08
C ARG A 73 11.94 13.82 6.91
#